data_AF-K4AJY5-F1
#
_entry.id   AF-K4AJY5-F1
#
_cell.length_a   1.000
_cell.length_b   1.000
_cell.length_c   1.000
_cell.angle_alpha   90.00
_cell.angle_beta   90.00
_cell.angle_gamma   90.00
#
_symmetry.space_group_name_H-M   'P 1'
#
loop_
_entity.id
_entity.type
_entity.pdbx_description
1 polymer ?
#
loop_
_entity_poly.entity_id
_entity_poly.type
_entity_poly.pdbx_seq_one_letter_code
_entity_poly.pdbx_strand_id
1 'polypeptide(L)'
;MAKGKAKADTFASTHREWCMEYLKKQHTGFKFKKAHLMLCTNDLNKKFAMGVTVDQVDRHYRYHKENWKYIATSLSNSGNTFDETRCMVKLFALNLTQDRARRLLAKPIKLFNEMRELFIGSNADGS
;
A
#
# COMPACT_ATOMS: atom_id res chain seq x y z
N MET A 1 4.29 25.68 8.91
CA MET A 1 4.42 24.46 8.08
C MET A 1 3.39 23.36 8.36
N ALA A 2 2.41 23.55 9.27
CA ALA A 2 1.45 22.50 9.66
C ALA A 2 0.36 22.16 8.59
N LYS A 3 -0.03 23.12 7.75
CA LYS A 3 -1.12 22.94 6.76
C LYS A 3 -0.81 21.88 5.68
N GLY A 4 0.46 21.71 5.31
CA GLY A 4 0.86 20.75 4.27
C GLY A 4 0.79 19.29 4.72
N LYS A 5 1.14 19.02 5.98
CA LYS A 5 1.15 17.66 6.54
C LYS A 5 -0.25 17.09 6.71
N ALA A 6 -1.17 17.88 7.28
CA ALA A 6 -2.56 17.45 7.45
C ALA A 6 -3.21 17.08 6.10
N LYS A 7 -2.99 17.89 5.05
CA LYS A 7 -3.51 17.60 3.71
C LYS A 7 -2.92 16.30 3.13
N ALA A 8 -1.63 16.04 3.32
CA ALA A 8 -0.99 14.82 2.87
C ALA A 8 -1.52 13.57 3.61
N ASP A 9 -1.74 13.68 4.92
CA ASP A 9 -2.30 12.61 5.74
C ASP A 9 -3.75 12.30 5.33
N THR A 10 -4.59 13.33 5.11
CA THR A 10 -5.96 13.17 4.58
C THR A 10 -5.96 12.52 3.20
N PHE A 11 -5.08 12.95 2.29
CA PHE A 11 -4.95 12.31 0.98
C PHE A 11 -4.59 10.82 1.12
N ALA A 12 -3.61 10.51 1.97
CA ALA A 12 -3.15 9.14 2.14
C ALA A 12 -4.23 8.22 2.71
N SER A 13 -5.02 8.69 3.69
CA SER A 13 -6.13 7.89 4.25
C SER A 13 -7.26 7.73 3.23
N THR A 14 -7.75 8.82 2.66
CA THR A 14 -8.92 8.80 1.75
C THR A 14 -8.65 8.05 0.45
N HIS A 15 -7.44 8.14 -0.11
CA HIS A 15 -7.07 7.34 -1.28
C HIS A 15 -7.08 5.83 -0.95
N ARG A 16 -6.54 5.41 0.19
CA ARG A 16 -6.59 3.99 0.60
C ARG A 16 -8.02 3.52 0.79
N GLU A 17 -8.83 4.28 1.53
CA GLU A 17 -10.25 3.97 1.75
C GLU A 17 -10.99 3.81 0.42
N TRP A 18 -10.76 4.72 -0.54
CA TRP A 18 -11.36 4.61 -1.87
C TRP A 18 -10.96 3.30 -2.57
N CYS A 19 -9.67 2.94 -2.55
CA CYS A 19 -9.22 1.69 -3.16
C CYS A 19 -9.86 0.46 -2.51
N MET A 20 -9.97 0.43 -1.18
CA MET A 20 -10.61 -0.66 -0.44
C MET A 20 -12.08 -0.82 -0.82
N GLU A 21 -12.84 0.28 -0.78
CA GLU A 21 -14.26 0.28 -1.13
C GLU A 21 -14.51 -0.03 -2.60
N TYR A 22 -13.61 0.39 -3.48
CA TYR A 22 -13.67 0.03 -4.90
C TYR A 22 -13.43 -1.47 -5.09
N LEU A 23 -12.39 -2.03 -4.46
CA LEU A 23 -12.00 -3.44 -4.57
C LEU A 23 -13.08 -4.40 -4.06
N LYS A 24 -13.75 -4.08 -2.95
CA LYS A 24 -14.87 -4.88 -2.38
C LYS A 24 -16.02 -5.11 -3.37
N LYS A 25 -16.18 -4.22 -4.35
CA LYS A 25 -17.23 -4.29 -5.38
C LYS A 25 -16.79 -5.06 -6.63
N GLN A 26 -15.54 -5.53 -6.68
CA GLN A 26 -14.98 -6.23 -7.84
C GLN A 26 -14.95 -7.74 -7.63
N HIS A 27 -14.69 -8.46 -8.72
CA HIS A 27 -14.47 -9.90 -8.69
C HIS A 27 -13.14 -10.26 -8.04
N THR A 28 -13.05 -11.48 -7.53
CA THR A 28 -11.79 -12.06 -7.01
C THR A 28 -10.69 -12.01 -8.07
N GLY A 29 -9.51 -11.52 -7.69
CA GLY A 29 -8.37 -11.38 -8.61
C GLY A 29 -8.36 -10.08 -9.42
N PHE A 30 -9.27 -9.14 -9.14
CA PHE A 30 -9.26 -7.81 -9.76
C PHE A 30 -7.91 -7.11 -9.61
N LYS A 31 -7.48 -6.42 -10.69
CA LYS A 31 -6.24 -5.65 -10.73
C LYS A 31 -6.52 -4.17 -11.03
N PHE A 32 -5.99 -3.29 -10.19
CA PHE A 32 -6.01 -1.85 -10.46
C PHE A 32 -5.18 -1.52 -11.70
N LYS A 33 -5.69 -0.59 -12.50
CA LYS A 33 -5.07 -0.03 -13.70
C LYS A 33 -5.10 1.49 -13.58
N LYS A 34 -4.33 2.19 -14.42
CA LYS A 34 -4.29 3.66 -14.41
C LYS A 34 -5.68 4.30 -14.56
N ALA A 35 -6.60 3.70 -15.32
CA ALA A 35 -7.98 4.16 -15.44
C ALA A 35 -8.74 4.17 -14.09
N HIS A 36 -8.57 3.13 -13.26
CA HIS A 36 -9.18 3.08 -11.93
C HIS A 36 -8.59 4.16 -11.00
N LEU A 37 -7.29 4.44 -11.11
CA LEU A 37 -6.63 5.49 -10.34
C LEU A 37 -7.06 6.89 -10.81
N MET A 38 -7.42 7.05 -12.08
CA MET A 38 -8.03 8.28 -12.60
C MET A 38 -9.42 8.50 -12.01
N LEU A 39 -10.25 7.45 -11.88
CA LEU A 39 -11.53 7.53 -11.19
C LEU A 39 -11.36 7.95 -9.72
N CYS A 40 -10.40 7.33 -9.02
CA CYS A 40 -10.05 7.73 -7.65
C CYS A 40 -9.69 9.22 -7.56
N THR A 41 -8.84 9.69 -8.48
CA THR A 41 -8.41 11.10 -8.53
C THR A 41 -9.60 12.04 -8.67
N ASN A 42 -10.52 11.73 -9.60
CA ASN A 42 -11.71 12.53 -9.84
C ASN A 42 -12.63 12.57 -8.61
N ASP A 43 -12.86 11.43 -7.97
CA ASP A 43 -13.72 11.33 -6.78
C ASP A 43 -13.13 12.07 -5.58
N LEU A 44 -11.83 11.92 -5.34
CA LEU A 44 -11.13 12.63 -4.25
C LEU A 44 -11.17 14.14 -4.46
N ASN A 45 -10.92 14.61 -5.68
CA ASN A 45 -10.98 16.03 -6.01
C ASN A 45 -12.39 16.60 -5.90
N LYS A 46 -13.41 15.86 -6.34
CA LYS A 46 -14.81 16.27 -6.24
C LYS A 46 -15.27 16.35 -4.78
N LYS A 47 -14.90 15.36 -3.96
CA LYS A 47 -15.39 15.26 -2.57
C LYS A 47 -14.65 16.18 -1.60
N PHE A 48 -13.35 16.39 -1.81
CA PHE A 48 -12.48 17.04 -0.82
C PHE A 48 -11.76 18.28 -1.36
N ALA A 49 -11.98 18.68 -2.61
CA ALA A 49 -11.31 19.81 -3.27
C ALA A 49 -9.77 19.77 -3.12
N MET A 50 -9.18 18.57 -3.16
CA MET A 50 -7.75 18.39 -2.85
C MET A 50 -6.82 18.89 -3.95
N GLY A 51 -7.25 18.90 -5.21
CA GLY A 51 -6.40 19.22 -6.36
C GLY A 51 -5.26 18.21 -6.57
N VAL A 52 -5.50 16.94 -6.24
CA VAL A 52 -4.52 15.86 -6.45
C VAL A 52 -4.48 15.43 -7.91
N THR A 53 -3.31 15.04 -8.40
CA THR A 53 -3.14 14.55 -9.77
C THR A 53 -3.17 13.03 -9.84
N VAL A 54 -3.47 12.49 -11.02
CA VAL A 54 -3.44 11.04 -11.26
C VAL A 54 -2.05 10.46 -10.97
N ASP A 55 -0.98 11.22 -11.26
CA ASP A 55 0.38 10.77 -11.01
C ASP A 55 0.72 10.76 -9.50
N GLN A 56 0.12 11.64 -8.69
CA GLN A 56 0.25 11.58 -7.23
C GLN A 56 -0.46 10.36 -6.65
N VAL A 57 -1.66 10.05 -7.15
CA VAL A 57 -2.43 8.83 -6.80
C VAL A 57 -1.64 7.58 -7.20
N ASP A 58 -1.18 7.51 -8.46
CA ASP A 58 -0.40 6.40 -8.97
C ASP A 58 0.91 6.17 -8.21
N ARG A 59 1.66 7.24 -7.91
CA ARG A 59 2.89 7.16 -7.10
C ARG A 59 2.59 6.63 -5.69
N HIS A 60 1.53 7.11 -5.05
CA HIS A 60 1.14 6.62 -3.72
C HIS A 60 0.71 5.16 -3.77
N TYR A 61 -0.06 4.74 -4.78
CA TYR A 61 -0.47 3.34 -4.96
C TYR A 61 0.74 2.42 -5.17
N ARG A 62 1.65 2.77 -6.09
CA ARG A 62 2.87 1.99 -6.36
C ARG A 62 3.79 1.90 -5.16
N TYR A 63 3.90 2.95 -4.36
CA TYR A 63 4.69 2.94 -3.13
C TYR A 63 4.23 1.83 -2.17
N HIS A 64 2.92 1.72 -1.92
CA HIS A 64 2.38 0.68 -1.04
C HIS A 64 2.43 -0.71 -1.68
N LYS A 65 2.22 -0.81 -3.00
CA LYS A 65 2.38 -2.08 -3.73
C LYS A 65 3.81 -2.63 -3.63
N GLU A 66 4.81 -1.75 -3.75
CA GLU A 66 6.21 -2.14 -3.61
C GLU A 66 6.57 -2.52 -2.16
N ASN A 67 6.04 -1.79 -1.17
CA ASN A 67 6.18 -2.18 0.23
C ASN A 67 5.57 -3.56 0.50
N TRP A 68 4.38 -3.84 -0.03
CA TRP A 68 3.76 -5.15 0.06
C TRP A 68 4.62 -6.24 -0.57
N LYS A 69 5.25 -5.98 -1.73
CA LYS A 69 6.19 -6.94 -2.35
C LYS A 69 7.29 -7.35 -1.37
N TYR A 70 7.93 -6.39 -0.69
CA TYR A 70 8.97 -6.71 0.29
C TYR A 70 8.44 -7.50 1.50
N ILE A 71 7.25 -7.15 1.98
CA ILE A 71 6.60 -7.83 3.11
C ILE A 71 6.24 -9.27 2.72
N ALA A 72 5.56 -9.46 1.59
CA ALA A 72 5.15 -10.76 1.09
C ALA A 72 6.35 -11.68 0.82
N THR A 73 7.41 -11.18 0.19
CA THR A 73 8.66 -11.94 0.00
C THR A 73 9.33 -12.30 1.33
N SER A 74 9.23 -11.44 2.35
CA SER A 74 9.79 -11.77 3.66
C SER A 74 8.96 -12.83 4.37
N LEU A 75 7.63 -12.77 4.26
CA LEU A 75 6.72 -13.74 4.87
C LEU A 75 6.66 -15.08 4.12
N SER A 76 7.11 -15.15 2.86
CA SER A 76 7.25 -16.43 2.15
C SER A 76 8.43 -17.27 2.64
N ASN A 77 9.37 -16.68 3.40
CA ASN A 77 10.49 -17.43 4.00
C ASN A 77 10.00 -18.17 5.24
N SER A 78 10.26 -19.49 5.29
CA SER A 78 9.89 -20.34 6.42
C SER A 78 10.39 -19.78 7.75
N GLY A 79 9.53 -19.83 8.77
CA GLY A 79 9.77 -19.28 10.09
C GLY A 79 9.39 -17.81 10.25
N ASN A 80 9.42 -16.99 9.19
CA ASN A 80 9.03 -15.59 9.31
C ASN A 80 7.51 -15.45 9.53
N THR A 81 7.13 -14.50 10.37
CA THR A 81 5.71 -14.24 10.67
C THR A 81 5.48 -12.75 10.93
N PHE A 82 4.22 -12.31 10.87
CA PHE A 82 3.85 -10.96 11.27
C PHE A 82 3.42 -10.94 12.74
N ASP A 83 4.08 -10.12 13.55
CA ASP A 83 3.68 -9.78 14.90
C ASP A 83 2.57 -8.74 14.85
N GLU A 84 1.33 -9.13 15.07
CA GLU A 84 0.20 -8.19 15.08
C GLU A 84 0.31 -7.18 16.23
N THR A 85 0.79 -7.62 17.40
CA THR A 85 0.93 -6.77 18.59
C THR A 85 1.96 -5.65 18.38
N ARG A 86 3.09 -5.97 17.74
CA ARG A 86 4.14 -4.99 17.42
C ARG A 86 3.96 -4.34 16.05
N CYS A 87 3.02 -4.84 15.25
CA CYS A 87 2.85 -4.54 13.83
C CYS A 87 4.17 -4.72 13.05
N MET A 88 4.94 -5.79 13.27
CA MET A 88 6.27 -5.96 12.67
C MET A 88 6.46 -7.34 12.07
N VAL A 89 7.30 -7.46 11.04
CA VAL A 89 7.72 -8.77 10.53
C VAL A 89 8.82 -9.33 11.45
N LYS A 90 8.55 -10.48 12.08
CA LYS A 90 9.57 -11.26 12.79
C LYS A 90 10.40 -12.01 11.77
N LEU A 91 11.68 -11.65 11.69
CA LEU A 91 12.67 -12.28 10.81
C LEU A 91 13.46 -13.30 11.60
N PHE A 92 13.44 -14.56 11.17
CA PHE A 92 14.23 -15.65 11.76
C PHE A 92 15.59 -15.81 11.07
N ALA A 93 15.71 -15.40 9.80
CA ALA A 93 16.98 -15.31 9.08
C ALA A 93 17.04 -14.00 8.28
N LEU A 94 18.11 -13.23 8.47
CA LEU A 94 18.31 -11.90 7.89
C LEU A 94 19.06 -11.97 6.55
N ASN A 95 18.44 -12.58 5.54
CA ASN A 95 18.98 -12.61 4.17
C ASN A 95 18.37 -11.52 3.27
N LEU A 96 18.06 -10.36 3.85
CA LEU A 96 17.57 -9.21 3.06
C LEU A 96 18.77 -8.53 2.42
N THR A 97 18.90 -8.55 1.09
CA THR A 97 19.96 -7.83 0.36
C THR A 97 19.56 -6.38 0.01
N GLN A 98 18.27 -6.06 0.09
CA GLN A 98 17.71 -4.76 -0.30
C GLN A 98 17.58 -3.81 0.89
N ASP A 99 18.33 -2.71 0.89
CA ASP A 99 18.31 -1.72 1.99
C ASP A 99 16.94 -1.10 2.25
N ARG A 100 16.13 -0.92 1.19
CA ARG A 100 14.77 -0.42 1.33
C ARG A 100 13.87 -1.41 2.08
N ALA A 101 13.99 -2.70 1.78
CA ALA A 101 13.27 -3.76 2.49
C ALA A 101 13.70 -3.80 3.96
N ARG A 102 15.02 -3.75 4.24
CA ARG A 102 15.53 -3.69 5.62
C ARG A 102 14.94 -2.53 6.41
N ARG A 103 14.96 -1.31 5.84
CA ARG A 103 14.41 -0.11 6.51
C ARG A 103 12.91 -0.17 6.75
N LEU A 104 12.16 -0.78 5.82
CA LEU A 104 10.72 -0.99 5.96
C LEU A 104 10.42 -1.98 7.09
N LEU A 105 11.08 -3.14 7.08
CA LEU A 105 10.81 -4.26 7.99
C LEU A 105 11.34 -4.02 9.41
N ALA A 106 12.31 -3.10 9.57
CA ALA A 106 12.83 -2.68 10.87
C ALA A 106 11.87 -1.77 11.67
N LYS A 107 10.69 -1.44 11.13
CA LYS A 107 9.73 -0.50 11.76
C LYS A 107 8.33 -1.09 11.80
N PRO A 108 7.45 -0.60 12.70
CA PRO A 108 6.04 -0.95 12.70
C PRO A 108 5.34 -0.61 11.36
N ILE A 109 4.69 -1.60 10.78
CA ILE A 109 3.93 -1.58 9.54
C ILE A 109 2.44 -1.55 9.90
N LYS A 110 1.97 -0.37 10.28
CA LYS A 110 0.57 -0.18 10.74
C LYS A 110 -0.49 -0.48 9.67
N LEU A 111 -0.11 -0.40 8.40
CA LEU A 111 -0.99 -0.61 7.24
C LEU A 111 -0.91 -2.04 6.68
N PHE A 112 -0.47 -3.00 7.48
CA PHE A 112 -0.23 -4.37 7.01
C PHE A 112 -1.49 -5.03 6.45
N ASN A 113 -2.61 -4.94 7.17
CA ASN A 113 -3.87 -5.58 6.77
C ASN A 113 -4.44 -4.96 5.50
N GLU A 114 -4.40 -3.63 5.39
CA GLU A 114 -4.86 -2.91 4.21
C GLU A 114 -3.99 -3.21 2.99
N MET A 115 -2.66 -3.27 3.16
CA MET A 115 -1.76 -3.68 2.07
C MET A 115 -2.00 -5.15 1.68
N ARG A 116 -2.21 -6.04 2.66
CA ARG A 116 -2.56 -7.43 2.38
C ARG A 116 -3.85 -7.49 1.57
N GLU A 117 -4.92 -6.84 2.00
CA GLU A 117 -6.21 -6.88 1.30
C GLU A 117 -6.12 -6.29 -0.11
N LEU A 118 -5.38 -5.18 -0.31
CA LEU A 118 -5.24 -4.54 -1.62
C LEU A 118 -4.37 -5.32 -2.61
N PHE A 119 -3.39 -6.07 -2.12
CA PHE A 119 -2.30 -6.59 -2.95
C PHE A 119 -2.05 -8.10 -2.80
N ILE A 120 -2.85 -8.83 -2.00
CA ILE A 120 -2.78 -10.28 -1.93
C ILE A 120 -3.01 -10.89 -3.32
N GLY A 121 -2.17 -11.86 -3.70
CA GLY A 121 -2.22 -12.45 -5.04
C GLY A 121 -1.74 -11.54 -6.18
N SER A 122 -1.29 -10.30 -5.89
CA SER A 122 -0.57 -9.52 -6.89
C SER A 122 0.82 -10.14 -7.05
N ASN A 123 0.98 -11.00 -8.06
CA ASN A 123 2.26 -11.61 -8.39
C ASN A 123 3.33 -10.52 -8.63
N ALA A 124 4.57 -10.85 -8.27
CA ALA A 124 5.74 -10.00 -8.43
C ALA A 124 6.11 -9.70 -9.90
N ASP A 125 5.39 -10.28 -10.86
CA ASP A 125 5.66 -10.17 -12.28
C ASP A 125 4.66 -9.21 -12.93
N GLY A 126 5.20 -8.06 -13.32
CA GLY A 126 4.50 -7.08 -14.11
C GLY A 126 4.34 -7.56 -15.53
N SER A 127 3.09 -7.58 -16.00
CA SER A 127 2.69 -7.25 -17.36
C SER A 127 1.26 -6.70 -17.28
#